data_AF-X0XV92-F1
#
_entry.id   AF-X0XV92-F1
#
_cell.length_a   1.000
_cell.length_b   1.000
_cell.length_c   1.000
_cell.angle_alpha   90.00
_cell.angle_beta   90.00
_cell.angle_gamma   90.00
#
_symmetry.space_group_name_H-M   'P 1'
#
loop_
_entity.id
_entity.type
_entity.pdbx_description
1 polymer ?
#
loop_
_entity_poly.entity_id
_entity_poly.type
_entity_poly.pdbx_seq_one_letter_code
_entity_poly.pdbx_strand_id
1 'polypeptide(L)' 'MSPQSDDQKKEWSITGVAIPAGLFIGMGVGFLVDNVTAGIFLGLGGGFLAMMIGMLILRIISGE' A
#
# COMPACT_ATOMS: atom_id res chain seq x y z
N MET A 1 25.89 -18.02 13.65
CA MET A 1 24.68 -17.17 13.72
C MET A 1 25.06 -15.84 13.09
N SER A 2 24.69 -15.64 11.83
CA SER A 2 25.01 -14.40 11.11
C SER A 2 24.02 -13.30 11.55
N PRO A 3 24.49 -12.11 11.96
CA PRO A 3 23.62 -11.00 12.33
C PRO A 3 23.02 -10.40 11.05
N GLN A 4 21.90 -10.97 10.59
CA GLN A 4 21.19 -10.46 9.42
C GLN A 4 20.23 -9.34 9.84
N SER A 5 20.82 -8.15 10.01
CA SER A 5 20.30 -6.85 9.58
C SER A 5 18.79 -6.61 9.70
N ASP A 6 18.41 -5.97 10.81
CA ASP A 6 17.11 -5.36 11.09
C ASP A 6 16.57 -4.43 9.98
N ASP A 7 17.41 -3.94 9.08
CA ASP A 7 17.03 -3.02 8.00
C ASP A 7 16.11 -3.65 6.94
N GLN A 8 16.21 -4.95 6.66
CA GLN A 8 15.40 -5.62 5.63
C GLN A 8 13.93 -5.84 6.06
N LYS A 9 13.65 -5.80 7.37
CA LYS A 9 12.27 -5.97 7.90
C LYS A 9 11.42 -4.69 7.79
N LYS A 10 12.08 -3.54 7.65
CA LYS A 10 11.43 -2.22 7.73
C LYS A 10 10.72 -1.84 6.43
N GLU A 11 11.29 -2.20 5.28
CA GLU A 11 10.69 -1.96 3.97
C GLU A 11 9.40 -2.76 3.75
N TRP A 12 9.41 -4.06 4.06
CA TRP A 12 8.24 -4.93 3.89
C TRP A 12 7.06 -4.53 4.78
N SER A 13 7.33 -3.87 5.90
CA SER A 13 6.30 -3.42 6.84
C SER A 13 5.51 -2.24 6.29
N ILE A 14 6.09 -1.36 5.47
CA ILE A 14 5.39 -0.20 4.90
C ILE A 14 4.48 -0.65 3.75
N THR A 15 4.95 -1.61 2.95
CA THR A 15 4.22 -2.17 1.80
C THR A 15 2.96 -2.92 2.24
N GLY A 16 2.99 -3.57 3.41
CA GLY A 16 1.83 -4.28 3.97
C GLY A 16 0.69 -3.39 4.48
N VAL A 17 0.94 -2.10 4.73
CA VAL A 17 -0.05 -1.17 5.31
C VAL A 17 -0.78 -0.37 4.22
N ALA A 18 -0.24 -0.31 3.00
CA ALA A 18 -0.81 0.47 1.90
C ALA A 18 -2.23 0.02 1.49
N ILE A 19 -2.50 -1.29 1.50
CA ILE A 19 -3.82 -1.85 1.18
C ILE A 19 -4.87 -1.52 2.24
N PRO A 20 -4.67 -1.84 3.54
CA PRO A 20 -5.64 -1.47 4.56
C PRO A 20 -5.79 0.05 4.68
N ALA A 21 -4.71 0.84 4.55
CA ALA A 21 -4.80 2.29 4.55
C ALA A 21 -5.63 2.83 3.36
N GLY A 22 -5.39 2.32 2.15
CA GLY A 22 -6.17 2.66 0.97
C GLY A 22 -7.65 2.31 1.13
N LEU A 23 -7.96 1.12 1.67
CA LEU A 23 -9.33 0.70 1.98
C LEU A 23 -10.02 1.65 2.96
N PHE A 24 -9.38 2.01 4.08
CA PHE A 24 -9.95 2.92 5.07
C PHE A 24 -10.18 4.32 4.50
N ILE A 25 -9.23 4.84 3.72
CA ILE A 25 -9.37 6.13 3.06
C ILE A 25 -10.52 6.09 2.03
N GLY A 26 -10.56 5.06 1.18
CA GLY A 26 -11.61 4.92 0.18
C GLY A 26 -12.99 4.72 0.80
N MET A 27 -13.10 3.96 1.89
CA MET A 27 -14.35 3.84 2.63
C MET A 27 -14.79 5.19 3.22
N GLY A 28 -13.88 5.96 3.79
CA GLY A 28 -14.17 7.31 4.30
C GLY A 28 -14.64 8.27 3.20
N VAL A 29 -13.97 8.26 2.05
CA VAL A 29 -14.37 9.05 0.88
C VAL A 29 -15.72 8.57 0.32
N GLY A 30 -15.93 7.26 0.22
CA GLY A 30 -17.21 6.68 -0.22
C GLY A 30 -18.37 7.03 0.70
N PHE A 31 -18.12 7.12 2.00
CA PHE A 31 -19.11 7.57 2.97
C PHE A 31 -19.49 9.05 2.77
N LEU A 32 -18.53 9.92 2.42
CA LEU A 32 -18.79 11.34 2.14
C LEU A 32 -19.57 11.59 0.84
N VAL A 33 -19.50 10.65 -0.11
CA VAL A 33 -20.14 10.75 -1.44
C VAL A 33 -21.40 9.88 -1.53
N ASP A 34 -21.89 9.34 -0.40
CA ASP A 34 -23.03 8.41 -0.32
C ASP A 34 -22.90 7.17 -1.24
N ASN A 35 -21.68 6.84 -1.62
CA ASN A 35 -21.36 5.71 -2.49
C ASN A 35 -20.19 4.92 -1.93
N VAL A 36 -20.47 4.25 -0.81
CA VAL A 36 -19.51 3.46 -0.02
C VAL A 36 -18.86 2.38 -0.87
N THR A 37 -19.63 1.71 -1.74
CA THR A 37 -19.12 0.67 -2.64
C THR A 37 -18.07 1.24 -3.58
N ALA A 38 -18.36 2.35 -4.26
CA ALA A 38 -17.39 2.98 -5.16
C ALA A 38 -16.15 3.48 -4.41
N GLY A 39 -16.33 4.04 -3.21
CA GLY A 39 -15.21 4.47 -2.36
C GLY A 39 -14.31 3.31 -1.94
N ILE A 40 -14.88 2.18 -1.53
CA ILE A 40 -14.11 0.97 -1.19
C ILE A 40 -13.31 0.48 -2.39
N PHE A 41 -13.93 0.38 -3.57
CA PHE A 41 -13.23 -0.04 -4.79
C PHE A 41 -12.13 0.94 -5.20
N LEU A 42 -12.36 2.25 -5.06
CA LEU A 42 -11.32 3.26 -5.29
C LEU A 42 -10.19 3.21 -4.27
N GLY A 43 -10.51 2.95 -3.01
CA GLY A 43 -9.53 2.80 -1.92
C GLY A 43 -8.65 1.56 -2.06
N LEU A 44 -9.28 0.41 -2.30
CA LEU A 44 -8.58 -0.85 -2.55
C LEU A 44 -7.79 -0.81 -3.85
N GLY A 45 -8.42 -0.36 -4.94
CA GLY A 45 -7.78 -0.22 -6.24
C GLY A 45 -6.62 0.78 -6.21
N GLY A 46 -6.82 1.95 -5.60
CA GLY A 46 -5.79 2.97 -5.45
C GLY A 46 -4.66 2.55 -4.51
N GLY A 47 -4.96 1.92 -3.38
CA GLY A 47 -3.96 1.36 -2.46
C GLY A 47 -3.13 0.25 -3.10
N PHE A 48 -3.76 -0.62 -3.89
CA PHE A 48 -3.07 -1.66 -4.66
C PHE A 48 -2.19 -1.08 -5.75
N LEU A 49 -2.68 -0.08 -6.48
CA LEU A 49 -1.91 0.61 -7.52
C LEU A 49 -0.69 1.33 -6.93
N ALA A 50 -0.87 2.02 -5.81
CA ALA A 50 0.21 2.72 -5.10
C ALA A 50 1.26 1.74 -4.58
N MET A 51 0.84 0.59 -4.05
CA MET A 51 1.75 -0.49 -3.63
C MET A 51 2.52 -1.06 -4.82
N MET A 52 1.85 -1.34 -5.94
CA MET A 52 2.46 -1.86 -7.16
C MET A 52 3.50 -0.88 -7.72
N ILE A 53 3.15 0.41 -7.79
CA ILE A 53 4.05 1.46 -8.26
C ILE A 53 5.21 1.65 -7.29
N GLY A 54 4.96 1.70 -5.98
CA GLY A 54 6.00 1.82 -4.97
C GLY A 54 6.99 0.66 -5.02
N MET A 55 6.49 -0.58 -5.14
CA MET A 55 7.33 -1.77 -5.26
C MET A 55 8.08 -1.81 -6.60
N LEU A 56 7.47 -1.34 -7.69
CA LEU A 56 8.12 -1.23 -9.01
C LEU A 56 9.25 -0.19 -8.98
N ILE A 57 9.00 0.98 -8.41
CA ILE A 57 10.01 2.05 -8.27
C ILE A 57 11.15 1.57 -7.38
N LEU A 58 10.83 0.96 -6.24
CA LEU A 58 11.84 0.48 -5.32
C LEU A 58 12.69 -0.64 -5.95
N ARG A 59 12.07 -1.54 -6.71
CA ARG A 59 12.78 -2.56 -7.49
C ARG A 59 13.71 -1.95 -8.55
N ILE A 60 13.29 -0.88 -9.23
CA ILE A 60 14.13 -0.17 -10.21
C ILE A 60 15.33 0.49 -9.51
N ILE A 61 15.13 1.08 -8.34
CA ILE A 61 16.19 1.77 -7.58
C ILE A 61 17.15 0.76 -6.94
N SER A 62 16.65 -0.36 -6.43
CA SER A 62 17.45 -1.42 -5.81
C SER A 62 18.23 -2.28 -6.81
N GLY A 63 18.03 -2.11 -8.11
CA GLY A 63 18.96 -2.54 -9.16
C GLY A 63 19.36 -4.02 -9.10
N GLU A 64 18.38 -4.93 -9.11
CA GLU A 64 18.60 -6.30 -9.60
C GLU A 64 18.51 -6.35 -11.14
#